data_AF-A0A377JZJ8-F1
#
_entry.id   AF-A0A377JZJ8-F1
#
_cell.length_a   1.000
_cell.length_b   1.000
_cell.length_c   1.000
_cell.angle_alpha   90.00
_cell.angle_beta   90.00
_cell.angle_gamma   90.00
#
_symmetry.space_group_name_H-M   'P 1'
#
loop_
_entity.id
_entity.type
_entity.pdbx_description
1 polymer ?
#
loop_
_entity_poly.entity_id
_entity_poly.type
_entity_poly.pdbx_seq_one_letter_code
_entity_poly.pdbx_strand_id
1 'polypeptide(L)'
;MSTILLPKTQHLVVFQEVIRSGSIGSAAKELGLTQPAVSKIINDIEDYFGVELVVRKNTGVTLTPAGQLLLSRSESITREMKNMVNEISGMSSEAVVEVSFGFPSLIGFTFMSGMINKFKEVFPKAQVSMYEAQLSSFLPAIRDGRLDFAIGTLSAEMKLQDLHVEPLFESEFVLVASKSPNMHRHHHAGVVEERTVGVATNQYGVLQRTTYYVTKKWHQY
;
A
#
# COMPACT_ATOMS: atom_id res chain seq x y z
N MET A 1 -0.68 10.76 37.05
CA MET A 1 -0.87 10.36 35.63
C MET A 1 -1.99 11.21 35.08
N SER A 2 -1.69 12.21 34.25
CA SER A 2 -2.75 12.95 33.54
C SER A 2 -3.32 12.02 32.48
N THR A 3 -4.61 11.67 32.59
CA THR A 3 -5.32 10.90 31.58
C THR A 3 -5.28 11.66 30.26
N ILE A 4 -4.57 11.12 29.27
CA ILE A 4 -4.58 11.67 27.92
C ILE A 4 -5.97 11.40 27.33
N LEU A 5 -6.81 12.43 27.26
CA LEU A 5 -8.12 12.33 26.63
C LEU A 5 -7.93 12.39 25.12
N LEU A 6 -8.16 11.29 24.41
CA LEU A 6 -8.01 11.27 22.95
C LEU A 6 -9.11 12.09 22.25
N PRO A 7 -8.82 12.72 21.09
CA PRO A 7 -9.84 13.36 20.29
C PRO A 7 -10.87 12.33 19.80
N LYS A 8 -12.13 12.75 19.69
CA LYS A 8 -13.20 11.87 19.20
C LYS A 8 -12.92 11.43 17.77
N THR A 9 -13.08 10.13 17.47
CA THR A 9 -12.91 9.59 16.12
C THR A 9 -13.69 10.35 15.05
N GLN A 10 -14.94 10.73 15.35
CA GLN A 10 -15.77 11.49 14.42
C GLN A 10 -15.17 12.85 14.07
N HIS A 11 -14.43 13.49 14.99
CA HIS A 11 -13.78 14.76 14.73
C HIS A 11 -12.68 14.60 13.67
N LEU A 12 -11.92 13.51 13.72
CA LEU A 12 -10.91 13.18 12.70
C LEU A 12 -11.54 12.96 11.32
N VAL A 13 -12.68 12.27 11.27
CA VAL A 13 -13.43 12.04 10.01
C VAL A 13 -13.92 13.36 9.42
N VAL A 14 -14.49 14.23 10.25
CA VAL A 14 -14.97 15.57 9.82
C VAL A 14 -13.81 16.43 9.32
N PHE A 15 -12.68 16.42 10.02
CA PHE A 15 -11.47 17.12 9.59
C PHE A 15 -10.99 16.64 8.22
N GLN A 16 -10.85 15.32 8.02
CA GLN A 16 -10.47 14.72 6.73
C GLN A 16 -11.41 15.16 5.61
N GLU A 17 -12.72 15.17 5.88
CA GLU A 17 -13.72 15.55 4.90
C GLU A 17 -13.64 17.04 4.53
N VAL A 18 -13.44 17.94 5.48
CA VAL A 18 -13.23 19.38 5.21
C VAL A 18 -12.07 19.61 4.24
N ILE A 19 -10.99 18.84 4.38
CA ILE A 19 -9.85 18.93 3.45
C ILE A 19 -10.21 18.32 2.10
N ARG A 20 -10.85 17.14 2.08
CA ARG A 20 -11.25 16.44 0.85
C ARG A 20 -12.20 17.28 -0.01
N SER A 21 -13.23 17.89 0.59
CA SER A 21 -14.20 18.71 -0.13
C SER A 21 -13.72 20.14 -0.39
N GLY A 22 -12.58 20.55 0.17
CA GLY A 22 -11.97 21.88 -0.01
C GLY A 22 -12.70 23.04 0.69
N SER A 23 -13.84 22.80 1.34
CA SER A 23 -14.55 23.81 2.13
C SER A 23 -15.42 23.20 3.22
N ILE A 24 -15.65 23.96 4.31
CA ILE A 24 -16.54 23.56 5.42
C ILE A 24 -17.98 23.36 4.93
N GLY A 25 -18.45 24.21 4.02
CA GLY A 25 -19.82 24.13 3.48
C GLY A 25 -20.04 22.88 2.63
N SER A 26 -19.07 22.52 1.78
CA SER A 26 -19.12 21.28 0.99
C SER A 26 -19.08 20.05 1.89
N ALA A 27 -18.15 20.01 2.85
CA ALA A 27 -18.05 18.90 3.80
C ALA A 27 -19.32 18.72 4.64
N ALA A 28 -19.96 19.80 5.05
CA ALA A 28 -21.24 19.74 5.77
C ALA A 28 -22.32 19.04 4.94
N LYS A 29 -22.42 19.34 3.63
CA LYS A 29 -23.36 18.68 2.72
C LYS A 29 -23.04 17.18 2.57
N GLU A 30 -21.77 16.84 2.34
CA GLU A 30 -21.32 15.44 2.18
C GLU A 30 -21.58 14.60 3.43
N LEU A 31 -21.43 15.20 4.62
CA LEU A 31 -21.64 14.52 5.91
C LEU A 31 -23.09 14.54 6.40
N GLY A 32 -24.00 15.23 5.71
CA GLY A 32 -25.37 15.44 6.20
C GLY A 32 -25.44 16.26 7.50
N LEU A 33 -24.46 17.15 7.71
CA LEU A 33 -24.36 18.01 8.89
C LEU A 33 -24.66 19.48 8.53
N THR A 34 -24.91 20.29 9.55
CA THR A 34 -24.98 21.74 9.37
C THR A 34 -23.58 22.34 9.33
N GLN A 35 -23.38 23.41 8.56
CA GLN A 35 -22.10 24.10 8.50
C GLN A 35 -21.59 24.59 9.88
N PRO A 36 -22.44 25.12 10.79
CA PRO A 36 -22.02 25.44 12.16
C PRO A 36 -21.54 24.22 12.96
N ALA A 37 -22.15 23.04 12.76
CA ALA A 37 -21.71 21.81 13.43
C ALA A 37 -20.31 21.40 12.97
N VAL A 38 -20.04 21.43 11.65
CA VAL A 38 -18.70 21.15 11.11
C VAL A 38 -17.69 22.18 11.59
N SER A 39 -18.03 23.47 11.55
CA SER A 39 -17.13 24.52 12.06
C SER A 39 -16.81 24.35 13.54
N LYS A 40 -17.79 23.96 14.36
CA LYS A 40 -17.58 23.71 15.78
C LYS A 40 -16.63 22.53 15.99
N ILE A 41 -16.81 21.44 15.25
CA ILE A 41 -15.94 20.26 15.35
C ILE A 41 -14.49 20.61 14.98
N ILE A 42 -14.27 21.42 13.94
CA ILE A 42 -12.92 21.88 13.58
C ILE A 42 -12.32 22.71 14.72
N ASN A 43 -13.06 23.68 15.25
CA ASN A 43 -12.60 24.49 16.37
C ASN A 43 -12.28 23.63 17.60
N ASP A 44 -13.13 22.65 17.94
CA ASP A 44 -12.91 21.76 19.08
C ASP A 44 -11.60 20.95 18.95
N ILE A 45 -11.19 20.58 17.72
CA ILE A 45 -9.90 19.91 17.48
C ILE A 45 -8.73 20.90 17.61
N GLU A 46 -8.86 22.09 17.05
CA GLU A 46 -7.84 23.15 17.15
C GLU A 46 -7.61 23.56 18.61
N ASP A 47 -8.69 23.69 19.38
CA ASP A 47 -8.67 23.96 20.82
C ASP A 47 -7.99 22.80 21.60
N TYR A 48 -8.27 21.56 21.22
CA TYR A 48 -7.64 20.38 21.83
C TYR A 48 -6.12 20.35 21.63
N PHE A 49 -5.64 20.70 20.43
CA PHE A 49 -4.20 20.72 20.13
C PHE A 49 -3.53 22.07 20.45
N GLY A 50 -4.31 23.12 20.73
CA GLY A 50 -3.82 24.47 20.98
C GLY A 50 -3.17 25.14 19.77
N VAL A 51 -3.45 24.67 18.56
CA VAL A 51 -2.88 25.18 17.30
C VAL A 51 -3.91 25.18 16.19
N GLU A 52 -3.82 26.17 15.30
CA GLU A 52 -4.60 26.16 14.05
C GLU A 52 -4.15 25.03 13.14
N LEU A 53 -5.12 24.28 12.63
CA LEU A 53 -4.94 23.16 11.70
C LEU A 53 -5.35 23.56 10.29
N VAL A 54 -6.27 24.54 10.18
CA VAL A 54 -6.78 25.02 8.91
C VAL A 54 -6.76 26.55 8.81
N VAL A 55 -6.42 27.06 7.64
CA VAL A 55 -6.57 28.47 7.28
C VAL A 55 -7.80 28.61 6.40
N ARG A 56 -8.78 29.38 6.86
CA ARG A 56 -10.01 29.69 6.13
C ARG A 56 -9.76 30.85 5.17
N LYS A 57 -10.09 30.66 3.90
CA LYS A 57 -9.98 31.66 2.83
C LYS A 57 -11.32 31.82 2.12
N ASN A 58 -11.51 32.92 1.40
CA ASN A 58 -12.70 33.12 0.57
C ASN A 58 -12.89 32.03 -0.50
N THR A 59 -11.81 31.34 -0.87
CA THR A 59 -11.80 30.26 -1.87
C THR A 59 -11.93 28.85 -1.26
N GLY A 60 -12.06 28.73 0.07
CA GLY A 60 -12.13 27.43 0.74
C GLY A 60 -11.16 27.31 1.92
N VAL A 61 -10.60 26.12 2.10
CA VAL A 61 -9.74 25.78 3.25
C VAL A 61 -8.38 25.29 2.78
N THR A 62 -7.31 25.71 3.46
CA THR A 62 -5.94 25.20 3.26
C THR A 62 -5.36 24.74 4.59
N LEU A 63 -4.46 23.75 4.57
CA LEU A 63 -3.82 23.22 5.77
C LEU A 63 -2.69 24.12 6.29
N THR A 64 -2.55 24.17 7.62
CA THR A 64 -1.30 24.58 8.28
C THR A 64 -0.30 23.42 8.31
N PRO A 65 0.98 23.62 8.68
CA PRO A 65 1.91 22.51 8.90
C PRO A 65 1.41 21.50 9.94
N ALA A 66 0.78 21.98 11.02
CA ALA A 66 0.15 21.11 12.02
C ALA A 66 -1.03 20.33 11.45
N GLY A 67 -1.86 20.98 10.61
CA GLY A 67 -2.95 20.33 9.89
C GLY A 67 -2.48 19.24 8.93
N GLN A 68 -1.36 19.45 8.22
CA GLN A 68 -0.79 18.45 7.32
C GLN A 68 -0.31 17.19 8.08
N LEU A 69 0.31 17.39 9.24
CA LEU A 69 0.69 16.30 10.13
C LEU A 69 -0.55 15.56 10.65
N LEU A 70 -1.57 16.30 11.13
CA LEU A 70 -2.80 15.69 11.61
C LEU A 70 -3.52 14.92 10.49
N LEU A 71 -3.56 15.44 9.27
CA LEU A 71 -4.20 14.74 8.14
C LEU A 71 -3.56 13.36 7.93
N SER A 72 -2.24 13.31 7.76
CA SER A 72 -1.52 12.05 7.55
C SER A 72 -1.73 11.05 8.69
N ARG A 73 -1.68 11.53 9.95
CA ARG A 73 -1.88 10.65 11.13
C ARG A 73 -3.33 10.20 11.28
N SER A 74 -4.27 11.11 11.09
CA SER A 74 -5.70 10.83 11.22
C SER A 74 -6.16 9.83 10.16
N GLU A 75 -5.66 9.91 8.93
CA GLU A 75 -5.98 8.95 7.86
C GLU A 75 -5.53 7.53 8.21
N SER A 76 -4.35 7.40 8.82
CA SER A 76 -3.86 6.10 9.28
C SER A 76 -4.73 5.56 10.42
N ILE A 77 -5.10 6.42 11.38
CA ILE A 77 -5.97 6.07 12.52
C ILE A 77 -7.37 5.63 12.04
N THR A 78 -8.03 6.43 11.19
CA THR A 78 -9.37 6.11 10.69
C THR A 78 -9.39 4.85 9.83
N ARG A 79 -8.28 4.53 9.16
CA ARG A 79 -8.13 3.29 8.40
C ARG A 79 -7.95 2.08 9.31
N GLU A 80 -7.09 2.16 10.32
CA GLU A 80 -6.92 1.08 11.30
C GLU A 80 -8.25 0.77 12.01
N MET A 81 -9.04 1.80 12.35
CA MET A 81 -10.38 1.58 12.91
C MET A 81 -11.34 0.91 11.92
N LYS A 82 -11.27 1.25 10.63
CA LYS A 82 -12.06 0.55 9.59
C LYS A 82 -11.63 -0.91 9.45
N ASN A 83 -10.33 -1.18 9.46
CA ASN A 83 -9.78 -2.54 9.40
C ASN A 83 -10.27 -3.36 10.60
N MET A 84 -10.18 -2.83 11.82
CA MET A 84 -10.72 -3.46 13.02
C MET A 84 -12.24 -3.75 12.89
N VAL A 85 -13.03 -2.80 12.39
CA VAL A 85 -14.47 -3.01 12.16
C VAL A 85 -14.71 -4.13 11.14
N ASN A 86 -13.92 -4.16 10.06
CA ASN A 86 -14.00 -5.20 9.03
C ASN A 86 -13.58 -6.56 9.57
N GLU A 87 -12.54 -6.65 10.38
CA GLU A 87 -12.07 -7.88 11.01
C GLU A 87 -13.11 -8.45 11.98
N ILE A 88 -13.69 -7.61 12.84
CA ILE A 88 -14.74 -8.01 13.78
C ILE A 88 -16.00 -8.45 13.04
N SER A 89 -16.41 -7.69 12.00
CA SER A 89 -17.53 -8.09 11.13
C SER A 89 -17.22 -9.37 10.36
N GLY A 90 -15.94 -9.55 10.04
CA GLY A 90 -15.25 -10.72 9.49
C GLY A 90 -15.47 -12.02 10.25
N MET A 91 -15.68 -11.92 11.56
CA MET A 91 -15.89 -13.09 12.43
C MET A 91 -17.31 -13.69 12.29
N SER A 92 -18.22 -13.03 11.57
CA SER A 92 -19.50 -13.61 11.17
C SER A 92 -19.32 -14.51 9.94
N SER A 93 -20.07 -15.61 9.85
CA SER A 93 -19.97 -16.59 8.75
C SER A 93 -20.34 -16.05 7.36
N GLU A 94 -20.76 -14.79 7.26
CA GLU A 94 -21.20 -14.13 6.03
C GLU A 94 -20.21 -13.09 5.50
N ALA A 95 -19.10 -12.86 6.21
CA ALA A 95 -18.17 -11.80 5.86
C ALA A 95 -17.49 -12.02 4.50
N VAL A 96 -17.47 -10.95 3.72
CA VAL A 96 -16.75 -10.89 2.45
C VAL A 96 -15.27 -10.68 2.75
N VAL A 97 -14.43 -11.62 2.30
CA VAL A 97 -12.97 -11.45 2.41
C VAL A 97 -12.54 -10.36 1.44
N GLU A 98 -12.01 -9.26 1.97
CA GLU A 98 -11.39 -8.20 1.17
C GLU A 98 -9.86 -8.33 1.29
N VAL A 99 -9.17 -8.35 0.16
CA VAL A 99 -7.71 -8.40 0.12
C VAL A 99 -7.16 -7.46 -0.95
N SER A 100 -6.14 -6.70 -0.57
CA SER A 100 -5.49 -5.68 -1.37
C SER A 100 -3.98 -5.94 -1.39
N PHE A 101 -3.40 -6.07 -2.58
CA PHE A 101 -1.95 -6.30 -2.67
C PHE A 101 -1.29 -5.69 -3.90
N GLY A 102 0.00 -5.41 -3.73
CA GLY A 102 0.88 -4.85 -4.74
C GLY A 102 1.76 -5.92 -5.38
N PHE A 103 2.07 -5.78 -6.66
CA PHE A 103 2.97 -6.70 -7.37
C PHE A 103 3.73 -5.96 -8.50
N PRO A 104 4.94 -6.41 -8.87
CA PRO A 104 5.66 -5.87 -10.02
C PRO A 104 5.16 -6.50 -11.32
N SER A 105 5.25 -5.74 -12.41
CA SER A 105 4.73 -6.10 -13.74
C SER A 105 5.04 -7.54 -14.17
N LEU A 106 6.29 -7.98 -13.99
CA LEU A 106 6.72 -9.31 -14.39
C LEU A 106 5.92 -10.42 -13.72
N ILE A 107 5.52 -10.23 -12.46
CA ILE A 107 4.73 -11.20 -11.70
C ILE A 107 3.30 -11.26 -12.23
N GLY A 108 2.75 -10.13 -12.65
CA GLY A 108 1.41 -10.06 -13.24
C GLY A 108 1.24 -11.02 -14.42
N PHE A 109 2.28 -11.19 -15.24
CA PHE A 109 2.27 -12.06 -16.42
C PHE A 109 2.51 -13.55 -16.14
N THR A 110 2.82 -13.93 -14.89
CA THR A 110 3.19 -15.31 -14.54
C THR A 110 2.01 -16.11 -13.97
N PHE A 111 1.93 -16.24 -12.65
CA PHE A 111 0.97 -17.10 -11.94
C PHE A 111 -0.20 -16.33 -11.33
N MET A 112 -0.25 -15.00 -11.50
CA MET A 112 -1.22 -14.12 -10.84
C MET A 112 -2.67 -14.52 -11.14
N SER A 113 -3.01 -14.73 -12.42
CA SER A 113 -4.36 -15.14 -12.84
C SER A 113 -4.77 -16.49 -12.23
N GLY A 114 -3.88 -17.48 -12.27
CA GLY A 114 -4.12 -18.80 -11.67
C GLY A 114 -4.28 -18.76 -10.15
N MET A 115 -3.48 -17.93 -9.47
CA MET A 115 -3.58 -17.71 -8.02
C MET A 115 -4.94 -17.11 -7.63
N ILE A 116 -5.39 -16.08 -8.35
CA ILE A 116 -6.66 -15.41 -8.08
C ILE A 116 -7.85 -16.33 -8.32
N ASN A 117 -7.80 -17.15 -9.38
CA ASN A 117 -8.86 -18.12 -9.65
C ASN A 117 -8.99 -19.15 -8.51
N LYS A 118 -7.87 -19.75 -8.09
CA LYS A 118 -7.84 -20.69 -6.95
C LYS A 118 -8.31 -20.04 -5.64
N PHE A 119 -7.92 -18.78 -5.41
CA PHE A 119 -8.36 -18.03 -4.24
C PHE A 119 -9.89 -17.83 -4.23
N LYS A 120 -10.47 -17.46 -5.38
CA LYS A 120 -11.93 -17.28 -5.52
C LYS A 120 -12.72 -18.58 -5.49
N GLU A 121 -12.12 -19.73 -5.83
CA GLU A 121 -12.78 -21.04 -5.63
C GLU A 121 -13.02 -21.33 -4.15
N VAL A 122 -12.07 -20.97 -3.28
CA VAL A 122 -12.17 -21.15 -1.82
C VAL A 122 -13.01 -20.04 -1.18
N PHE A 123 -12.89 -18.80 -1.69
CA PHE A 123 -13.62 -17.63 -1.20
C PHE A 123 -14.42 -16.95 -2.35
N PRO A 124 -15.59 -17.49 -2.75
CA PRO A 124 -16.33 -17.02 -3.92
C PRO A 124 -16.79 -15.57 -3.85
N LYS A 125 -17.02 -15.06 -2.64
CA LYS A 125 -17.46 -13.69 -2.42
C LYS A 125 -16.29 -12.70 -2.28
N ALA A 126 -15.04 -13.17 -2.30
CA ALA A 126 -13.90 -12.32 -1.99
C ALA A 126 -13.72 -11.18 -3.00
N GLN A 127 -13.44 -9.99 -2.47
CA GLN A 127 -13.05 -8.84 -3.26
C GLN A 127 -11.53 -8.72 -3.26
N VAL A 128 -10.93 -8.72 -4.45
CA VAL A 128 -9.47 -8.65 -4.60
C VAL A 128 -9.10 -7.39 -5.36
N SER A 129 -8.34 -6.52 -4.72
CA SER A 129 -7.77 -5.31 -5.32
C SER A 129 -6.28 -5.52 -5.58
N MET A 130 -5.84 -5.34 -6.83
CA MET A 130 -4.46 -5.58 -7.23
C MET A 130 -3.86 -4.29 -7.80
N TYR A 131 -2.63 -3.98 -7.38
CA TYR A 131 -1.93 -2.77 -7.81
C TYR A 131 -0.57 -3.13 -8.40
N GLU A 132 -0.26 -2.57 -9.56
CA GLU A 132 0.99 -2.85 -10.26
C GLU A 132 2.01 -1.71 -10.05
N ALA A 133 3.13 -2.00 -9.39
CA ALA A 133 4.27 -1.08 -9.22
C ALA A 133 5.49 -1.82 -8.64
N GLN A 134 6.60 -1.10 -8.46
CA GLN A 134 7.75 -1.61 -7.70
C GLN A 134 7.45 -1.66 -6.20
N LEU A 135 8.08 -2.59 -5.48
CA LEU A 135 7.85 -2.80 -4.04
C LEU A 135 8.06 -1.54 -3.18
N SER A 136 9.07 -0.73 -3.51
CA SER A 136 9.37 0.52 -2.81
C SER A 136 8.18 1.48 -2.76
N SER A 137 7.40 1.56 -3.84
CA SER A 137 6.20 2.41 -3.94
C SER A 137 5.06 1.94 -3.03
N PHE A 138 5.04 0.66 -2.64
CA PHE A 138 4.01 0.08 -1.78
C PHE A 138 4.33 0.17 -0.30
N LEU A 139 5.59 0.35 0.11
CA LEU A 139 5.98 0.36 1.52
C LEU A 139 5.17 1.36 2.37
N PRO A 140 4.92 2.61 1.93
CA PRO A 140 4.05 3.53 2.68
C PRO A 140 2.61 3.03 2.76
N ALA A 141 2.07 2.48 1.67
CA ALA A 141 0.70 1.96 1.64
C ALA A 141 0.51 0.76 2.58
N ILE A 142 1.52 -0.11 2.71
CA ILE A 142 1.51 -1.22 3.69
C ILE A 142 1.54 -0.67 5.12
N ARG A 143 2.43 0.28 5.42
CA ARG A 143 2.55 0.90 6.75
C ARG A 143 1.25 1.54 7.21
N ASP A 144 0.61 2.27 6.31
CA ASP A 144 -0.61 3.02 6.59
C ASP A 144 -1.87 2.13 6.51
N GLY A 145 -1.74 0.83 6.22
CA GLY A 145 -2.84 -0.14 6.13
C GLY A 145 -3.73 0.01 4.89
N ARG A 146 -3.27 0.72 3.85
CA ARG A 146 -3.98 0.83 2.55
C ARG A 146 -3.79 -0.40 1.66
N LEU A 147 -2.80 -1.22 1.98
CA LEU A 147 -2.43 -2.42 1.26
C LEU A 147 -2.10 -3.50 2.28
N ASP A 148 -2.67 -4.69 2.12
CA ASP A 148 -2.45 -5.78 3.08
C ASP A 148 -1.04 -6.35 2.96
N PHE A 149 -0.58 -6.52 1.72
CA PHE A 149 0.79 -6.94 1.43
C PHE A 149 1.27 -6.49 0.05
N ALA A 150 2.57 -6.61 -0.19
CA ALA A 150 3.12 -6.50 -1.55
C ALA A 150 4.13 -7.61 -1.82
N ILE A 151 4.15 -8.06 -3.07
CA ILE A 151 5.14 -8.99 -3.60
C ILE A 151 6.21 -8.16 -4.30
N GLY A 152 7.48 -8.52 -4.15
CA GLY A 152 8.53 -7.89 -4.94
C GLY A 152 9.94 -8.32 -4.54
N THR A 153 10.92 -7.72 -5.19
CA THR A 153 12.34 -7.92 -4.88
C THR A 153 12.80 -6.86 -3.89
N LEU A 154 13.74 -7.22 -3.01
CA LEU A 154 14.31 -6.28 -2.05
C LEU A 154 15.50 -5.55 -2.68
N SER A 155 15.66 -4.28 -2.33
CA SER A 155 16.91 -3.54 -2.56
C SER A 155 17.51 -3.11 -1.22
N ALA A 156 18.84 -2.93 -1.18
CA ALA A 156 19.56 -2.56 0.05
C ALA A 156 19.12 -1.21 0.64
N GLU A 157 18.53 -0.34 -0.18
CA GLU A 157 18.06 0.99 0.21
C GLU A 157 16.70 0.97 0.92
N MET A 158 15.98 -0.16 0.89
CA MET A 158 14.65 -0.27 1.47
C MET A 158 14.69 -0.29 3.00
N LYS A 159 13.93 0.61 3.63
CA LYS A 159 13.68 0.59 5.07
C LYS A 159 12.55 -0.39 5.36
N LEU A 160 12.86 -1.53 6.00
CA LEU A 160 11.91 -2.63 6.24
C LEU A 160 11.73 -2.98 7.73
N GLN A 161 12.30 -2.19 8.64
CA GLN A 161 12.42 -2.51 10.08
C GLN A 161 11.08 -2.72 10.79
N ASP A 162 10.01 -2.12 10.28
CA ASP A 162 8.65 -2.15 10.79
C ASP A 162 7.72 -3.08 9.98
N LEU A 163 8.29 -3.86 9.05
CA LEU A 163 7.55 -4.73 8.15
C LEU A 163 8.00 -6.18 8.31
N HIS A 164 7.06 -7.09 8.12
CA HIS A 164 7.32 -8.52 8.03
C HIS A 164 7.63 -8.88 6.58
N VAL A 165 8.75 -9.57 6.36
CA VAL A 165 9.24 -9.92 5.01
C VAL A 165 9.51 -11.41 4.97
N GLU A 166 8.82 -12.13 4.08
CA GLU A 166 8.96 -13.58 3.93
C GLU A 166 9.34 -13.92 2.49
N PRO A 167 10.33 -14.82 2.26
CA PRO A 167 10.61 -15.31 0.92
C PRO A 167 9.39 -16.08 0.40
N LEU A 168 8.97 -15.77 -0.83
CA LEU A 168 7.79 -16.36 -1.46
C LEU A 168 8.17 -17.44 -2.47
N PHE A 169 9.06 -17.10 -3.42
CA PHE A 169 9.58 -18.04 -4.42
C PHE A 169 10.84 -17.47 -5.10
N GLU A 170 11.56 -18.31 -5.84
CA GLU A 170 12.70 -17.91 -6.69
C GLU A 170 12.32 -17.92 -8.16
N SER A 171 12.83 -16.93 -8.90
CA SER A 171 12.70 -16.85 -10.36
C SER A 171 14.08 -16.88 -11.02
N GLU A 172 14.15 -17.56 -12.17
CA GLU A 172 15.36 -17.65 -12.99
C GLU A 172 15.17 -16.83 -14.27
N PHE A 173 16.06 -15.85 -14.50
CA PHE A 173 16.11 -15.11 -15.75
C PHE A 173 17.00 -15.85 -16.75
N VAL A 174 16.53 -16.00 -17.99
CA VAL A 174 17.27 -16.69 -19.06
C VAL A 174 17.50 -15.76 -20.25
N LEU A 175 18.58 -15.99 -20.99
CA LEU A 175 18.86 -15.25 -22.22
C LEU A 175 17.98 -15.78 -23.35
N VAL A 176 17.17 -14.91 -23.96
CA VAL A 176 16.38 -15.21 -25.15
C VAL A 176 17.03 -14.52 -26.34
N ALA A 177 17.43 -15.29 -27.35
CA ALA A 177 18.06 -14.76 -28.56
C ALA A 177 17.40 -15.33 -29.81
N SER A 178 17.32 -14.51 -30.87
CA SER A 178 16.83 -14.94 -32.18
C SER A 178 17.71 -16.06 -32.73
N LYS A 179 17.10 -17.02 -33.42
CA LYS A 179 17.77 -18.16 -34.05
C LYS A 179 18.55 -17.67 -35.29
N SER A 180 19.67 -16.98 -35.07
CA SER A 180 20.58 -16.56 -36.15
C SER A 180 21.63 -17.64 -36.44
N PRO A 181 22.09 -17.79 -37.70
CA PRO A 181 23.04 -18.83 -38.10
C PRO A 181 24.42 -18.75 -37.42
N ASN A 182 24.83 -17.58 -36.90
CA ASN A 182 26.15 -17.34 -36.31
C ASN A 182 26.21 -17.56 -34.79
N MET A 183 25.23 -18.26 -34.21
CA MET A 183 25.24 -18.57 -32.76
C MET A 183 26.21 -19.72 -32.47
N HIS A 184 27.49 -19.39 -32.25
CA HIS A 184 28.48 -20.37 -31.80
C HIS A 184 28.16 -20.82 -30.37
N ARG A 185 27.95 -22.13 -30.19
CA ARG A 185 27.73 -22.79 -28.89
C ARG A 185 29.05 -22.79 -28.11
N HIS A 186 29.17 -21.94 -27.11
CA HIS A 186 30.24 -22.04 -26.14
C HIS A 186 29.66 -22.50 -24.80
N HIS A 187 30.30 -23.50 -24.21
CA HIS A 187 29.93 -24.12 -22.95
C HIS A 187 30.88 -23.63 -21.86
N HIS A 188 30.60 -22.52 -21.17
CA HIS A 188 31.22 -22.24 -19.86
C HIS A 188 30.36 -21.22 -19.09
N ALA A 189 30.03 -21.57 -17.83
CA ALA A 189 29.27 -20.74 -16.91
C ALA A 189 30.22 -19.78 -16.18
N GLY A 190 29.98 -18.48 -16.34
CA GLY A 190 30.60 -17.43 -15.55
C GLY A 190 29.70 -16.20 -15.60
N VAL A 191 29.50 -15.54 -14.47
CA VAL A 191 28.83 -14.23 -14.38
C VAL A 191 29.61 -13.29 -15.29
N VAL A 192 29.01 -12.91 -16.42
CA VAL A 192 29.63 -11.98 -17.37
C VAL A 192 29.44 -10.58 -16.80
N GLU A 193 30.55 -9.98 -16.37
CA GLU A 193 30.65 -8.56 -16.04
C GLU A 193 30.18 -7.74 -17.24
N GLU A 194 29.37 -6.72 -16.98
CA GLU A 194 28.64 -5.90 -17.93
C GLU A 194 29.58 -5.05 -18.80
N ARG A 195 30.34 -5.67 -19.70
CA ARG A 195 31.06 -5.06 -20.81
C ARG A 195 31.55 -6.15 -21.75
N THR A 196 31.13 -6.04 -23.01
CA THR A 196 31.46 -6.89 -24.17
C THR A 196 30.36 -7.88 -24.51
N VAL A 197 29.59 -7.48 -25.53
CA VAL A 197 28.74 -8.36 -26.34
C VAL A 197 29.64 -9.48 -26.87
N GLY A 198 29.48 -10.68 -26.31
CA GLY A 198 30.26 -11.84 -26.73
C GLY A 198 30.02 -13.08 -25.86
N VAL A 199 29.18 -13.97 -26.39
CA VAL A 199 29.31 -15.44 -26.28
C VAL A 199 28.61 -16.17 -25.11
N ALA A 200 28.01 -17.33 -25.47
CA ALA A 200 27.84 -18.58 -24.69
C ALA A 200 26.48 -18.83 -23.99
N THR A 201 25.53 -19.46 -24.71
CA THR A 201 24.35 -20.11 -24.10
C THR A 201 24.42 -21.63 -24.24
N ASN A 202 24.38 -22.32 -23.10
CA ASN A 202 23.74 -23.62 -22.97
C ASN A 202 22.21 -23.45 -23.07
N GLN A 203 21.51 -24.55 -23.30
CA GLN A 203 20.13 -24.63 -23.81
C GLN A 203 19.09 -24.04 -22.82
N TYR A 204 19.08 -22.71 -22.67
CA TYR A 204 18.51 -21.88 -21.58
C TYR A 204 19.42 -21.77 -20.35
N GLY A 205 20.52 -21.02 -20.46
CA GLY A 205 21.36 -20.64 -19.32
C GLY A 205 20.67 -19.62 -18.42
N VAL A 206 20.64 -19.90 -17.12
CA VAL A 206 20.15 -18.98 -16.07
C VAL A 206 21.18 -17.87 -15.89
N LEU A 207 20.81 -16.64 -16.20
CA LEU A 207 21.63 -15.43 -16.04
C LEU A 207 21.63 -14.95 -14.58
N GLN A 208 20.48 -15.07 -13.91
CA GLN A 208 20.29 -14.54 -12.57
C GLN A 208 19.15 -15.27 -11.85
N ARG A 209 19.39 -15.62 -10.58
CA ARG A 209 18.33 -16.02 -9.64
C ARG A 209 17.88 -14.82 -8.84
N THR A 210 16.58 -14.63 -8.73
CA THR A 210 15.97 -13.53 -8.01
C THR A 210 14.89 -14.05 -7.09
N THR A 211 15.05 -13.81 -5.79
CA THR A 211 14.05 -14.16 -4.77
C THR A 211 13.00 -13.06 -4.69
N TYR A 212 11.74 -13.45 -4.79
CA TYR A 212 10.60 -12.59 -4.51
C TYR A 212 10.14 -12.78 -3.07
N TYR A 213 9.75 -11.68 -2.45
CA TYR A 213 9.33 -11.63 -1.07
C TYR A 213 7.90 -11.11 -0.99
N VAL A 214 7.15 -11.60 -0.01
CA VAL A 214 5.92 -10.96 0.45
C VAL A 214 6.25 -10.06 1.64
N THR A 215 5.78 -8.82 1.59
CA THR A 215 5.97 -7.81 2.64
C THR A 215 4.62 -7.37 3.17
N LYS A 216 4.42 -7.45 4.49
CA LYS A 216 3.18 -7.05 5.18
C LYS A 216 3.48 -6.30 6.48
N LYS A 217 2.50 -5.60 7.03
CA LYS A 217 2.63 -4.91 8.32
C LYS A 217 2.68 -5.92 9.47
N TRP A 218 3.54 -5.69 10.46
CA TRP A 218 3.57 -6.47 11.70
C TRP A 218 2.23 -6.37 12.43
N HIS A 219 1.62 -7.51 12.76
CA HIS A 219 0.50 -7.59 13.71
C HIS A 219 1.02 -8.27 14.97
N GLN A 220 1.06 -7.54 16.09
CA GLN A 220 1.29 -8.16 17.40
C GLN A 220 0.00 -8.86 17.79
N TYR A 221 -0.01 -10.18 17.74
CA TYR A 221 -0.99 -11.01 18.45
C TYR A 221 -0.61 -11.10 19.93
#